data_AF-I7KN75-F1
#
_entry.id   AF-I7KN75-F1
#
_cell.length_a   1.000
_cell.length_b   1.000
_cell.length_c   1.000
_cell.angle_alpha   90.00
_cell.angle_beta   90.00
_cell.angle_gamma   90.00
#
_symmetry.space_group_name_H-M   'P 1'
#
loop_
_entity.id
_entity.type
_entity.pdbx_description
1 polymer ?
#
loop_
_entity_poly.entity_id
_entity_poly.type
_entity_poly.pdbx_seq_one_letter_code
_entity_poly.pdbx_strand_id
1 'polypeptide(L)'
;MKLKKSTLITAIFAFMIAVGACFYIYHQQNASTVAPTSAELTEYNKIISQGKAAARKMQYAKAQALFEQAYAKHPTKAAKIYTKQAKNLQLAIKQARKSQFSTGIKTAQTVINEKGYWLLNDHAKRLITTLKTAKSNYQNEIKPLLAQATTAESQGQVDTARENYQKVLDLSYIKQPYYQKYFQQAEAGIARLKDQTNSTTSKQSSSRDTGTAGTTGAGAMGDHTVNGKTVTQPTLDEIRAQLTKLGYNASAWSPQDLIDLFRHASENGHTKPEQITKEDVDSF
;
A
#
# COMPACT_ATOMS: atom_id res chain seq x y z
N MET A 1 2.50 6.44 29.63
CA MET A 1 2.77 6.21 28.19
C MET A 1 1.70 5.27 27.65
N LYS A 2 0.75 5.76 26.83
CA LYS A 2 -0.41 4.96 26.38
C LYS A 2 0.06 3.99 25.29
N LEU A 3 0.07 2.68 25.58
CA LEU A 3 0.23 1.63 24.58
C LEU A 3 -0.84 1.82 23.48
N LYS A 4 -0.41 2.14 22.26
CA LYS A 4 -1.28 2.06 21.08
C LYS A 4 -1.58 0.58 20.86
N LYS A 5 -2.81 0.17 21.18
CA LYS A 5 -3.35 -1.15 20.86
C LYS A 5 -3.18 -1.36 19.36
N SER A 6 -2.27 -2.25 18.98
CA SER A 6 -2.17 -2.81 17.63
C SER A 6 -3.53 -3.43 17.32
N THR A 7 -4.40 -2.67 16.67
CA THR A 7 -5.61 -3.23 16.11
C THR A 7 -5.13 -3.90 14.85
N LEU A 8 -4.96 -5.21 14.94
CA LEU A 8 -4.72 -6.10 13.81
C LEU A 8 -5.96 -6.01 12.93
N ILE A 9 -6.04 -4.95 12.11
CA ILE A 9 -7.07 -4.80 11.09
C ILE A 9 -6.71 -5.84 10.04
N THR A 10 -7.24 -7.04 10.29
CA THR A 10 -7.35 -8.14 9.34
C THR A 10 -7.54 -7.53 7.96
N ALA A 11 -6.61 -7.80 7.04
CA ALA A 11 -6.59 -7.28 5.68
C ALA A 11 -7.77 -7.82 4.87
N ILE A 12 -9.00 -7.41 5.20
CA ILE A 12 -10.24 -7.98 4.66
C ILE A 12 -10.48 -7.57 3.19
N PHE A 13 -9.69 -6.64 2.63
CA PHE A 13 -9.83 -6.19 1.24
C PHE A 13 -8.56 -6.27 0.39
N ALA A 14 -7.56 -7.07 0.79
CA ALA A 14 -6.44 -7.40 -0.08
C ALA A 14 -6.84 -8.28 -1.29
N PHE A 15 -8.03 -8.88 -1.27
CA PHE A 15 -8.49 -9.86 -2.26
C PHE A 15 -9.60 -9.35 -3.20
N MET A 16 -9.58 -8.09 -3.62
CA MET A 16 -10.38 -7.67 -4.79
C MET A 16 -9.59 -7.97 -6.06
N ILE A 17 -9.55 -9.26 -6.43
CA ILE A 17 -9.06 -9.73 -7.73
C ILE A 17 -9.68 -8.85 -8.81
N ALA A 18 -8.82 -8.20 -9.58
CA ALA A 18 -9.21 -7.56 -10.82
C ALA A 18 -9.65 -8.66 -11.78
N VAL A 19 -10.93 -9.06 -11.73
CA VAL A 19 -11.52 -9.81 -12.83
C VAL A 19 -11.83 -8.77 -13.91
N GLY A 20 -10.86 -8.60 -14.80
CA GLY A 20 -11.02 -7.87 -16.04
C GLY A 20 -12.00 -8.58 -16.98
N ALA A 21 -12.58 -7.76 -17.86
CA ALA A 21 -13.30 -8.09 -19.08
C ALA A 21 -14.47 -9.10 -18.97
N CYS A 22 -15.68 -8.58 -18.80
CA CYS A 22 -16.84 -9.17 -19.47
C CYS A 22 -17.43 -8.11 -20.41
N PHE A 23 -17.38 -8.41 -21.70
CA PHE A 23 -18.00 -7.67 -22.78
C PHE A 23 -19.47 -7.35 -22.44
N TYR A 24 -19.86 -6.08 -22.54
CA TYR A 24 -21.24 -5.64 -22.33
C TYR A 24 -21.86 -5.36 -23.70
N ILE A 25 -22.80 -6.20 -24.13
CA ILE A 25 -23.70 -5.89 -25.24
C ILE A 25 -24.85 -5.08 -24.64
N TYR A 26 -24.91 -3.80 -25.00
CA TYR A 26 -25.99 -2.91 -24.61
C TYR A 26 -27.20 -3.18 -25.52
N HIS A 27 -28.25 -3.80 -25.00
CA HIS A 27 -29.57 -3.75 -25.63
C HIS A 27 -30.51 -3.01 -24.69
N GLN A 28 -30.72 -1.73 -24.97
CA GLN A 28 -31.88 -1.01 -24.44
C GLN A 28 -33.10 -1.55 -25.19
N GLN A 29 -33.96 -2.31 -24.51
CA GLN A 29 -35.33 -2.53 -24.95
C GLN A 29 -36.26 -1.74 -24.03
N ASN A 30 -37.18 -1.02 -24.66
CA ASN A 30 -38.24 -0.28 -24.00
C ASN A 30 -39.06 -1.24 -23.14
N ALA A 31 -39.27 -0.90 -21.87
CA ALA A 31 -40.05 -1.71 -20.95
C ALA A 31 -41.52 -1.74 -21.40
N SER A 32 -41.98 -2.88 -21.91
CA SER A 32 -43.40 -3.14 -22.19
C SER A 32 -44.16 -3.35 -20.87
N THR A 33 -45.35 -2.75 -20.76
CA THR A 33 -46.24 -2.75 -19.58
C THR A 33 -47.06 -4.04 -19.40
N VAL A 34 -46.61 -5.15 -19.96
CA VAL A 34 -47.32 -6.44 -19.90
C VAL A 34 -46.87 -7.23 -18.65
N ALA A 35 -47.81 -7.90 -17.98
CA ALA A 35 -47.48 -8.77 -16.84
C ALA A 35 -46.51 -9.89 -17.28
N PRO A 36 -45.47 -10.19 -16.47
CA PRO A 36 -44.47 -11.19 -16.83
C PRO A 36 -45.09 -12.59 -16.89
N THR A 37 -44.61 -13.39 -17.83
CA THR A 37 -44.92 -14.83 -17.91
C THR A 37 -44.25 -15.60 -16.77
N SER A 38 -44.76 -16.81 -16.48
CA SER A 38 -44.18 -17.72 -15.47
C SER A 38 -42.72 -18.11 -15.80
N ALA A 39 -42.40 -18.24 -17.09
CA ALA A 39 -41.04 -18.52 -17.56
C ALA A 39 -40.09 -17.33 -17.31
N GLU A 40 -40.54 -16.09 -17.57
CA GLU A 40 -39.76 -14.88 -17.28
C GLU A 40 -39.49 -14.70 -15.78
N LEU A 41 -40.48 -15.01 -14.93
CA LEU A 41 -40.30 -14.94 -13.48
C LEU A 41 -39.31 -16.00 -12.97
N THR A 42 -39.33 -17.20 -13.56
CA THR A 42 -38.39 -18.28 -13.24
C THR A 42 -36.95 -17.89 -13.60
N GLU A 43 -36.74 -17.36 -14.80
CA GLU A 43 -35.42 -16.94 -15.25
C GLU A 43 -34.92 -15.71 -14.46
N TYR A 44 -35.81 -14.75 -14.14
CA TYR A 44 -35.52 -13.64 -13.24
C TYR A 44 -34.97 -14.12 -11.89
N ASN A 45 -35.68 -15.05 -11.23
CA ASN A 45 -35.29 -15.54 -9.90
C ASN A 45 -33.93 -16.24 -9.93
N LYS A 46 -33.65 -17.01 -10.99
CA LYS A 46 -32.37 -17.66 -11.23
C LYS A 46 -31.25 -16.62 -11.38
N ILE A 47 -31.41 -15.62 -12.25
CA ILE A 47 -30.40 -14.58 -12.48
C ILE A 47 -30.16 -13.75 -11.20
N ILE A 48 -31.20 -13.37 -10.46
CA ILE A 48 -31.07 -12.68 -9.17
C ILE A 48 -30.25 -13.53 -8.19
N SER A 49 -30.50 -14.84 -8.11
CA SER A 49 -29.75 -15.75 -7.24
C SER A 49 -28.26 -15.79 -7.62
N GLN A 50 -27.96 -15.86 -8.92
CA GLN A 50 -26.58 -15.79 -9.42
C GLN A 50 -25.92 -14.44 -9.08
N GLY A 51 -26.64 -13.32 -9.22
CA GLY A 51 -26.15 -11.99 -8.84
C GLY A 51 -25.83 -11.90 -7.34
N LYS A 52 -26.70 -12.45 -6.48
CA LYS A 52 -26.45 -12.56 -5.04
C LYS A 52 -25.24 -13.46 -4.73
N ALA A 53 -25.05 -14.55 -5.46
CA ALA A 53 -23.88 -15.42 -5.31
C ALA A 53 -22.58 -14.70 -5.73
N ALA A 54 -22.60 -13.93 -6.83
CA ALA A 54 -21.48 -13.09 -7.24
C ALA A 54 -21.16 -12.00 -6.19
N ALA A 55 -22.19 -11.37 -5.61
CA ALA A 55 -22.04 -10.40 -4.54
C ALA A 55 -21.40 -11.01 -3.27
N ARG A 56 -21.78 -12.22 -2.87
CA ARG A 56 -21.14 -12.97 -1.76
C ARG A 56 -19.64 -13.18 -2.00
N LYS A 57 -19.26 -13.46 -3.25
CA LYS A 57 -17.87 -13.60 -3.70
C LYS A 57 -17.17 -12.24 -3.95
N MET A 58 -17.82 -11.12 -3.60
CA MET A 58 -17.35 -9.75 -3.84
C MET A 58 -17.05 -9.43 -5.31
N GLN A 59 -17.62 -10.18 -6.25
CA GLN A 59 -17.47 -9.97 -7.69
C GLN A 59 -18.46 -8.89 -8.16
N TYR A 60 -18.28 -7.64 -7.73
CA TYR A 60 -19.29 -6.58 -7.91
C TYR A 60 -19.60 -6.25 -9.38
N ALA A 61 -18.63 -6.33 -10.29
CA ALA A 61 -18.87 -6.14 -11.72
C ALA A 61 -19.79 -7.24 -12.28
N LYS A 62 -19.53 -8.50 -11.92
CA LYS A 62 -20.38 -9.64 -12.29
C LYS A 62 -21.77 -9.54 -11.65
N ALA A 63 -21.83 -9.16 -10.38
CA ALA A 63 -23.09 -8.95 -9.67
C ALA A 63 -23.92 -7.84 -10.32
N GLN A 64 -23.31 -6.71 -10.68
CA GLN A 64 -23.97 -5.62 -11.40
C GLN A 64 -24.59 -6.12 -12.71
N ALA A 65 -23.79 -6.79 -13.56
CA ALA A 65 -24.25 -7.29 -14.85
C ALA A 65 -25.42 -8.29 -14.70
N LEU A 66 -25.37 -9.18 -13.71
CA LEU A 66 -26.47 -10.11 -13.42
C LEU A 66 -27.72 -9.38 -12.93
N PHE A 67 -27.60 -8.37 -12.07
CA PHE A 67 -28.76 -7.59 -11.64
C PHE A 67 -29.35 -6.73 -12.77
N GLU A 68 -28.52 -6.21 -13.68
CA GLU A 68 -28.97 -5.53 -14.90
C GLU A 68 -29.71 -6.49 -15.84
N GLN A 69 -29.17 -7.70 -16.04
CA GLN A 69 -29.83 -8.75 -16.83
C GLN A 69 -31.17 -9.15 -16.21
N ALA A 70 -31.24 -9.30 -14.88
CA ALA A 70 -32.49 -9.58 -14.18
C ALA A 70 -33.50 -8.44 -14.35
N TYR A 71 -33.06 -7.18 -14.24
CA TYR A 71 -33.94 -6.03 -14.47
C TYR A 71 -34.48 -5.97 -15.91
N ALA A 72 -33.66 -6.33 -16.90
CA ALA A 72 -34.09 -6.39 -18.30
C ALA A 72 -35.12 -7.50 -18.55
N LYS A 73 -35.03 -8.63 -17.84
CA LYS A 73 -36.03 -9.71 -17.89
C LYS A 73 -37.32 -9.35 -17.17
N HIS A 74 -37.21 -8.76 -15.98
CA HIS A 74 -38.35 -8.34 -15.19
C HIS A 74 -38.02 -7.06 -14.40
N PRO A 75 -38.52 -5.90 -14.85
CA PRO A 75 -38.22 -4.61 -14.24
C PRO A 75 -38.77 -4.49 -12.82
N THR A 76 -37.91 -4.77 -11.83
CA THR A 76 -38.26 -4.66 -10.41
C THR A 76 -37.44 -3.58 -9.73
N LYS A 77 -38.04 -2.93 -8.73
CA LYS A 77 -37.33 -1.98 -7.84
C LYS A 77 -36.11 -2.65 -7.19
N ALA A 78 -36.24 -3.91 -6.79
CA ALA A 78 -35.15 -4.68 -6.19
C ALA A 78 -33.96 -4.84 -7.15
N ALA A 79 -34.19 -5.35 -8.38
CA ALA A 79 -33.10 -5.53 -9.35
C ALA A 79 -32.41 -4.20 -9.68
N LYS A 80 -33.19 -3.12 -9.89
CA LYS A 80 -32.65 -1.77 -10.13
C LYS A 80 -31.77 -1.28 -8.98
N ILE A 81 -32.21 -1.46 -7.73
CA ILE A 81 -31.43 -1.06 -6.55
C ILE A 81 -30.16 -1.92 -6.43
N TYR A 82 -30.25 -3.23 -6.64
CA TYR A 82 -29.09 -4.12 -6.50
C TYR A 82 -28.01 -3.82 -7.55
N THR A 83 -28.41 -3.50 -8.79
CA THR A 83 -27.52 -2.97 -9.83
C THR A 83 -26.77 -1.73 -9.34
N LYS A 84 -27.48 -0.72 -8.83
CA LYS A 84 -26.87 0.52 -8.32
C LYS A 84 -25.90 0.25 -7.18
N GLN A 85 -26.29 -0.62 -6.23
CA GLN A 85 -25.45 -0.96 -5.08
C GLN A 85 -24.14 -1.63 -5.50
N ALA A 86 -24.20 -2.61 -6.40
CA ALA A 86 -23.01 -3.28 -6.92
C ALA A 86 -22.10 -2.30 -7.69
N LYS A 87 -22.68 -1.47 -8.56
CA LYS A 87 -21.97 -0.42 -9.29
C LYS A 87 -21.25 0.56 -8.36
N ASN A 88 -21.94 1.04 -7.32
CA ASN A 88 -21.37 2.00 -6.38
C ASN A 88 -20.26 1.39 -5.51
N LEU A 89 -20.34 0.11 -5.14
CA LEU A 89 -19.23 -0.59 -4.47
C LEU A 89 -17.98 -0.68 -5.38
N GLN A 90 -18.16 -1.03 -6.66
CA GLN A 90 -17.06 -1.01 -7.63
C GLN A 90 -16.45 0.38 -7.77
N LEU A 91 -17.28 1.42 -7.88
CA LEU A 91 -16.82 2.80 -8.00
C LEU A 91 -16.06 3.27 -6.75
N ALA A 92 -16.58 2.97 -5.56
CA ALA A 92 -15.92 3.32 -4.29
C ALA A 92 -14.53 2.68 -4.18
N ILE A 93 -14.39 1.41 -4.59
CA ILE A 93 -13.10 0.71 -4.60
C ILE A 93 -12.14 1.32 -5.63
N LYS A 94 -12.64 1.70 -6.82
CA LYS A 94 -11.84 2.38 -7.84
C LYS A 94 -11.34 3.74 -7.34
N GLN A 95 -12.19 4.51 -6.68
CA GLN A 95 -11.81 5.80 -6.08
C GLN A 95 -10.77 5.62 -4.97
N ALA A 96 -10.93 4.61 -4.12
CA ALA A 96 -9.95 4.27 -3.08
C ALA A 96 -8.57 3.92 -3.65
N ARG A 97 -8.50 3.14 -4.74
CA ARG A 97 -7.23 2.84 -5.46
C ARG A 97 -6.56 4.08 -6.04
N LYS A 98 -7.34 5.11 -6.37
CA LYS A 98 -6.84 6.43 -6.78
C LYS A 98 -6.54 7.36 -5.60
N SER A 99 -6.52 6.83 -4.38
CA SER A 99 -6.33 7.56 -3.11
C SER A 99 -7.39 8.65 -2.87
N GLN A 100 -8.55 8.56 -3.52
CA GLN A 100 -9.68 9.47 -3.33
C GLN A 100 -10.58 8.99 -2.18
N PHE A 101 -9.99 8.85 -0.98
CA PHE A 101 -10.64 8.19 0.16
C PHE A 101 -11.99 8.81 0.56
N SER A 102 -12.06 10.14 0.65
CA SER A 102 -13.30 10.84 1.01
C SER A 102 -14.41 10.60 -0.02
N THR A 103 -14.08 10.57 -1.31
CA THR A 103 -15.04 10.27 -2.38
C THR A 103 -15.48 8.81 -2.30
N GLY A 104 -14.54 7.89 -2.13
CA GLY A 104 -14.83 6.46 -1.93
C GLY A 104 -15.77 6.20 -0.76
N ILE A 105 -15.55 6.87 0.39
CA ILE A 105 -16.43 6.79 1.56
C ILE A 105 -17.84 7.28 1.23
N LYS A 106 -17.97 8.45 0.58
CA LYS A 106 -19.28 9.00 0.19
C LYS A 106 -20.00 8.07 -0.78
N THR A 107 -19.31 7.52 -1.77
CA THR A 107 -19.89 6.57 -2.72
C THR A 107 -20.28 5.25 -2.05
N ALA A 108 -19.50 4.73 -1.10
CA ALA A 108 -19.90 3.56 -0.32
C ALA A 108 -21.13 3.86 0.57
N GLN A 109 -21.25 5.07 1.10
CA GLN A 109 -22.42 5.47 1.90
C GLN A 109 -23.72 5.47 1.07
N THR A 110 -23.67 5.81 -0.22
CA THR A 110 -24.88 5.76 -1.07
C THR A 110 -25.42 4.33 -1.22
N VAL A 111 -24.55 3.31 -1.18
CA VAL A 111 -24.95 1.88 -1.21
C VAL A 111 -25.86 1.56 -0.03
N ILE A 112 -25.53 2.06 1.16
CA ILE A 112 -26.28 1.85 2.40
C ILE A 112 -27.63 2.60 2.33
N ASN A 113 -27.61 3.83 1.81
CA ASN A 113 -28.78 4.70 1.76
C ASN A 113 -29.88 4.19 0.81
N GLU A 114 -29.52 3.43 -0.23
CA GLU A 114 -30.48 2.84 -1.19
C GLU A 114 -31.33 1.70 -0.57
N LYS A 115 -31.00 1.22 0.65
CA LYS A 115 -31.77 0.22 1.42
C LYS A 115 -32.12 -1.06 0.62
N GLY A 116 -31.20 -1.53 -0.20
CA GLY A 116 -31.37 -2.72 -1.04
C GLY A 116 -30.92 -4.03 -0.39
N TYR A 117 -30.09 -4.80 -1.11
CA TYR A 117 -29.64 -6.10 -0.67
C TYR A 117 -28.74 -5.94 0.57
N TRP A 118 -29.17 -6.51 1.70
CA TRP A 118 -28.54 -6.33 3.01
C TRP A 118 -27.03 -6.66 2.99
N LEU A 119 -26.61 -7.66 2.20
CA LEU A 119 -25.21 -8.06 2.13
C LEU A 119 -24.34 -6.99 1.46
N LEU A 120 -24.84 -6.31 0.43
CA LEU A 120 -24.12 -5.18 -0.18
C LEU A 120 -24.04 -4.00 0.78
N ASN A 121 -25.04 -3.80 1.65
CA ASN A 121 -24.96 -2.82 2.73
C ASN A 121 -23.87 -3.18 3.75
N ASP A 122 -23.75 -4.46 4.13
CA ASP A 122 -22.69 -4.93 5.03
C ASP A 122 -21.30 -4.72 4.42
N HIS A 123 -21.12 -5.11 3.15
CA HIS A 123 -19.87 -4.89 2.42
C HIS A 123 -19.52 -3.40 2.35
N ALA A 124 -20.50 -2.52 2.12
CA ALA A 124 -20.29 -1.08 2.11
C ALA A 124 -19.86 -0.53 3.47
N LYS A 125 -20.48 -0.99 4.58
CA LYS A 125 -20.08 -0.60 5.94
C LYS A 125 -18.64 -0.98 6.23
N ARG A 126 -18.25 -2.22 5.88
CA ARG A 126 -16.85 -2.70 6.04
C ARG A 126 -15.89 -1.87 5.20
N LEU A 127 -16.24 -1.58 3.95
CA LEU A 127 -15.42 -0.73 3.07
C LEU A 127 -15.25 0.68 3.66
N ILE A 128 -16.32 1.30 4.16
CA ILE A 128 -16.25 2.63 4.81
C ILE A 128 -15.27 2.62 5.98
N THR A 129 -15.31 1.60 6.85
CA THR A 129 -14.38 1.47 7.97
C THR A 129 -12.94 1.39 7.47
N THR A 130 -12.66 0.52 6.49
CA THR A 130 -11.33 0.40 5.87
C THR A 130 -10.85 1.73 5.27
N LEU A 131 -11.71 2.44 4.54
CA LEU A 131 -11.35 3.71 3.90
C LEU A 131 -11.15 4.85 4.91
N LYS A 132 -11.87 4.84 6.05
CA LYS A 132 -11.63 5.78 7.15
C LYS A 132 -10.26 5.56 7.77
N THR A 133 -9.89 4.30 8.03
CA THR A 133 -8.53 3.95 8.47
C THR A 133 -7.50 4.38 7.44
N ALA A 134 -7.73 4.06 6.16
CA ALA A 134 -6.77 4.41 5.12
C ALA A 134 -6.57 5.91 4.97
N LYS A 135 -7.65 6.69 5.07
CA LYS A 135 -7.61 8.13 5.12
C LYS A 135 -6.82 8.64 6.32
N SER A 136 -7.03 8.06 7.51
CA SER A 136 -6.31 8.43 8.74
C SER A 136 -4.81 8.17 8.61
N ASN A 137 -4.40 6.98 8.18
CA ASN A 137 -2.99 6.64 7.95
C ASN A 137 -2.35 7.59 6.93
N TYR A 138 -3.06 7.92 5.85
CA TYR A 138 -2.58 8.90 4.89
C TYR A 138 -2.39 10.29 5.53
N GLN A 139 -3.40 10.78 6.26
CA GLN A 139 -3.36 12.13 6.83
C GLN A 139 -2.31 12.30 7.93
N ASN A 140 -2.10 11.27 8.74
CA ASN A 140 -1.32 11.37 9.97
C ASN A 140 0.11 10.83 9.83
N GLU A 141 0.38 9.98 8.84
CA GLU A 141 1.69 9.32 8.70
C GLU A 141 2.28 9.52 7.29
N ILE A 142 1.59 9.05 6.24
CA ILE A 142 2.14 9.07 4.87
C ILE A 142 2.34 10.52 4.36
N LYS A 143 1.31 11.36 4.47
CA LYS A 143 1.36 12.75 3.98
C LYS A 143 2.46 13.58 4.64
N PRO A 144 2.60 13.61 5.98
CA PRO A 144 3.67 14.38 6.62
C PRO A 144 5.07 13.87 6.25
N LEU A 145 5.29 12.54 6.20
CA LEU A 145 6.59 11.98 5.79
C LEU A 145 6.95 12.37 4.35
N LEU A 146 6.01 12.24 3.41
CA LEU A 146 6.24 12.66 2.02
C LEU A 146 6.49 14.16 1.91
N ALA A 147 5.79 14.99 2.70
CA ALA A 147 6.02 16.44 2.72
C ALA A 147 7.43 16.77 3.22
N GLN A 148 7.84 16.17 4.35
CA GLN A 148 9.19 16.30 4.91
C GLN A 148 10.25 15.86 3.89
N ALA A 149 10.04 14.73 3.22
CA ALA A 149 10.95 14.23 2.19
C ALA A 149 11.09 15.22 1.02
N THR A 150 9.97 15.71 0.48
CA THR A 150 9.99 16.67 -0.64
C THR A 150 10.61 18.01 -0.26
N THR A 151 10.37 18.49 0.96
CA THR A 151 10.98 19.73 1.46
C THR A 151 12.50 19.55 1.61
N ALA A 152 12.94 18.45 2.23
CA ALA A 152 14.37 18.14 2.36
C ALA A 152 15.05 18.00 0.98
N GLU A 153 14.42 17.31 0.02
CA GLU A 153 14.91 17.18 -1.37
C GLU A 153 15.08 18.58 -2.01
N SER A 154 14.09 19.46 -1.87
CA SER A 154 14.15 20.82 -2.40
C SER A 154 15.21 21.72 -1.75
N GLN A 155 15.60 21.40 -0.51
CA GLN A 155 16.63 22.12 0.24
C GLN A 155 18.04 21.52 0.04
N GLY A 156 18.18 20.50 -0.80
CA GLY A 156 19.45 19.79 -1.00
C GLY A 156 19.85 18.89 0.18
N GLN A 157 18.96 18.66 1.14
CA GLN A 157 19.17 17.78 2.28
C GLN A 157 18.90 16.33 1.87
N VAL A 158 19.79 15.78 1.03
CA VAL A 158 19.63 14.47 0.36
C VAL A 158 19.39 13.33 1.36
N ASP A 159 20.13 13.27 2.46
CA ASP A 159 20.00 12.18 3.43
C ASP A 159 18.69 12.25 4.21
N THR A 160 18.30 13.45 4.67
CA THR A 160 16.99 13.68 5.30
C THR A 160 15.83 13.35 4.37
N ALA A 161 15.95 13.68 3.08
CA ALA A 161 14.96 13.35 2.07
C ALA A 161 14.85 11.83 1.89
N ARG A 162 15.98 11.14 1.77
CA ARG A 162 16.06 9.69 1.62
C ARG A 162 15.48 8.97 2.83
N GLU A 163 15.84 9.38 4.05
CA GLU A 163 15.33 8.80 5.29
C GLU A 163 13.79 8.92 5.37
N ASN A 164 13.23 10.09 5.05
CA ASN A 164 11.78 10.28 5.10
C ASN A 164 11.04 9.49 4.00
N TYR A 165 11.60 9.36 2.80
CA TYR A 165 11.06 8.44 1.80
C TYR A 165 11.13 6.98 2.26
N GLN A 166 12.24 6.55 2.88
CA GLN A 166 12.38 5.19 3.39
C GLN A 166 11.38 4.89 4.51
N LYS A 167 11.17 5.84 5.44
CA LYS A 167 10.13 5.73 6.48
C LYS A 167 8.74 5.48 5.89
N VAL A 168 8.41 6.04 4.72
CA VAL A 168 7.15 5.74 4.01
C VAL A 168 7.14 4.30 3.51
N LEU A 169 8.24 3.81 2.94
CA LEU A 169 8.39 2.45 2.42
C LEU A 169 8.36 1.39 3.53
N ASP A 170 8.81 1.75 4.73
CA ASP A 170 8.86 0.87 5.91
C ASP A 170 7.50 0.74 6.62
N LEU A 171 6.53 1.61 6.32
CA LEU A 171 5.17 1.48 6.86
C LEU A 171 4.58 0.13 6.41
N SER A 172 4.28 -0.76 7.36
CA SER A 172 3.83 -2.14 7.09
C SER A 172 2.63 -2.26 6.15
N TYR A 173 1.79 -1.22 6.07
CA TYR A 173 0.61 -1.17 5.23
C TYR A 173 0.83 -0.47 3.88
N ILE A 174 1.97 0.15 3.59
CA ILE A 174 2.17 1.00 2.41
C ILE A 174 2.01 0.27 1.07
N LYS A 175 2.27 -1.04 1.06
CA LYS A 175 2.11 -1.90 -0.12
C LYS A 175 0.65 -2.26 -0.42
N GLN A 176 -0.30 -1.87 0.45
CA GLN A 176 -1.72 -2.13 0.21
C GLN A 176 -2.22 -1.33 -1.01
N PRO A 177 -3.16 -1.89 -1.82
CA PRO A 177 -3.53 -1.32 -3.13
C PRO A 177 -4.00 0.14 -3.13
N TYR A 178 -4.54 0.63 -2.01
CA TYR A 178 -5.04 2.01 -1.91
C TYR A 178 -3.95 3.05 -1.60
N TYR A 179 -2.73 2.61 -1.27
CA TYR A 179 -1.58 3.50 -1.10
C TYR A 179 -0.53 3.37 -2.22
N GLN A 180 -0.80 2.57 -3.25
CA GLN A 180 0.16 2.29 -4.33
C GLN A 180 0.77 3.58 -4.94
N LYS A 181 -0.02 4.63 -5.10
CA LYS A 181 0.46 5.94 -5.54
C LYS A 181 1.58 6.49 -4.65
N TYR A 182 1.42 6.40 -3.33
CA TYR A 182 2.36 6.94 -2.35
C TYR A 182 3.59 6.05 -2.18
N PHE A 183 3.42 4.74 -2.28
CA PHE A 183 4.53 3.78 -2.38
C PHE A 183 5.43 4.13 -3.56
N GLN A 184 4.85 4.25 -4.77
CA GLN A 184 5.58 4.63 -5.98
C GLN A 184 6.23 6.01 -5.88
N GLN A 185 5.56 6.96 -5.23
CA GLN A 185 6.13 8.29 -5.00
C GLN A 185 7.39 8.22 -4.13
N ALA A 186 7.39 7.40 -3.08
CA ALA A 186 8.55 7.21 -2.22
C ALA A 186 9.68 6.45 -2.92
N GLU A 187 9.39 5.36 -3.65
CA GLU A 187 10.39 4.65 -4.46
C GLU A 187 11.05 5.57 -5.49
N ALA A 188 10.25 6.37 -6.19
CA ALA A 188 10.75 7.35 -7.15
C ALA A 188 11.62 8.43 -6.47
N GLY A 189 11.26 8.84 -5.25
CA GLY A 189 12.08 9.73 -4.43
C GLY A 189 13.45 9.16 -4.12
N ILE A 190 13.50 7.91 -3.62
CA ILE A 190 14.76 7.21 -3.36
C ILE A 190 15.59 7.08 -4.65
N ALA A 191 14.97 6.73 -5.78
CA ALA A 191 15.67 6.59 -7.06
C ALA A 191 16.31 7.91 -7.52
N ARG A 192 15.55 9.03 -7.50
CA ARG A 192 16.09 10.35 -7.89
C ARG A 192 17.29 10.77 -7.05
N LEU A 193 17.23 10.53 -5.74
CA LEU A 193 18.31 10.88 -4.82
C LEU A 193 19.57 10.04 -5.04
N LYS A 194 19.45 8.81 -5.59
CA LYS A 194 20.62 8.01 -6.01
C LYS A 194 21.32 8.63 -7.22
N ASP A 195 20.55 9.10 -8.21
CA ASP A 195 21.11 9.71 -9.42
C ASP A 195 21.78 11.07 -9.15
N GLN A 196 21.25 11.84 -8.20
CA GLN A 196 21.88 13.08 -7.73
C GLN A 196 23.23 12.84 -7.05
N THR A 197 23.41 11.68 -6.39
CA THR A 197 24.69 11.34 -5.75
C THR A 197 25.74 10.94 -6.81
N ASN A 198 25.33 10.36 -7.93
CA ASN A 198 26.21 9.96 -9.05
C ASN A 198 26.54 11.11 -10.01
N SER A 199 25.75 12.18 -10.03
CA SER A 199 25.93 13.30 -10.98
C SER A 199 26.92 14.37 -10.50
N THR A 200 27.56 14.19 -9.34
CA THR A 200 28.56 15.12 -8.78
C THR A 200 30.00 14.86 -9.25
N THR A 201 30.21 14.01 -10.27
CA THR A 201 31.54 13.76 -10.86
C THR A 201 31.67 14.34 -12.26
N SER A 202 31.49 15.66 -12.42
CA SER A 202 32.15 16.44 -13.48
C SER A 202 31.83 17.92 -13.33
N LYS A 203 32.71 18.67 -12.66
CA LYS A 203 33.14 20.02 -13.07
C LYS A 203 34.27 20.48 -12.15
N GLN A 204 35.47 20.34 -12.68
CA GLN A 204 36.70 20.89 -12.15
C GLN A 204 36.72 22.40 -12.38
N SER A 205 36.75 23.17 -11.29
CA SER A 205 37.35 24.51 -11.28
C SER A 205 37.68 24.93 -9.85
N SER A 206 38.96 25.19 -9.66
CA SER A 206 39.73 25.48 -8.44
C SER A 206 39.20 26.60 -7.54
N SER A 207 39.19 26.37 -6.23
CA SER A 207 39.76 27.31 -5.24
C SER A 207 40.01 26.62 -3.89
N ARG A 208 40.97 27.17 -3.15
CA ARG A 208 41.73 26.58 -2.03
C ARG A 208 40.93 26.42 -0.72
N ASP A 209 41.39 25.44 0.06
CA ASP A 209 41.34 25.25 1.51
C ASP A 209 40.22 25.92 2.32
N THR A 210 39.39 25.08 2.96
CA THR A 210 39.11 25.21 4.40
C THR A 210 38.92 23.83 5.04
N GLY A 211 39.82 23.48 5.96
CA GLY A 211 39.47 22.71 7.17
C GLY A 211 39.34 21.20 7.05
N THR A 212 40.37 20.51 7.56
CA THR A 212 40.27 19.18 8.14
C THR A 212 39.13 19.14 9.18
N ALA A 213 37.97 18.58 8.80
CA ALA A 213 36.86 18.32 9.72
C ALA A 213 36.23 16.96 9.39
N GLY A 214 36.47 15.97 10.27
CA GLY A 214 35.57 14.82 10.45
C GLY A 214 36.02 13.45 9.95
N THR A 215 37.24 12.99 10.27
CA THR A 215 37.62 11.57 10.11
C THR A 215 37.09 10.64 11.22
N THR A 216 36.36 11.16 12.22
CA THR A 216 35.65 10.35 13.24
C THR A 216 34.50 11.18 13.82
N GLY A 217 33.25 10.95 13.40
CA GLY A 217 32.08 11.64 13.95
C GLY A 217 30.80 11.42 13.15
N ALA A 218 29.66 11.32 13.86
CA ALA A 218 28.32 11.11 13.35
C ALA A 218 27.99 12.10 12.21
N GLY A 219 28.04 11.64 10.96
CA GLY A 219 27.84 12.47 9.78
C GLY A 219 28.78 12.18 8.60
N ALA A 220 29.77 11.29 8.75
CA ALA A 220 30.45 10.72 7.59
C ALA A 220 29.46 9.84 6.79
N MET A 221 29.43 9.98 5.46
CA MET A 221 28.79 9.01 4.57
C MET A 221 29.37 7.63 4.91
N GLY A 222 28.61 6.82 5.66
CA GLY A 222 29.03 5.48 5.97
C GLY A 222 29.21 4.70 4.67
N ASP A 223 30.26 3.92 4.59
CA ASP A 223 30.43 2.99 3.47
C ASP A 223 29.30 1.95 3.56
N HIS A 224 28.34 1.96 2.63
CA HIS A 224 27.25 0.98 2.63
C HIS A 224 27.66 -0.37 2.01
N THR A 225 28.97 -0.57 1.82
CA THR A 225 29.52 -1.79 1.28
C THR A 225 30.29 -2.58 2.34
N VAL A 226 30.25 -3.89 2.15
CA VAL A 226 31.10 -4.86 2.84
C VAL A 226 31.76 -5.68 1.74
N ASN A 227 33.09 -5.73 1.71
CA ASN A 227 33.86 -6.38 0.65
C ASN A 227 33.51 -5.87 -0.76
N GLY A 228 33.26 -4.57 -0.91
CA GLY A 228 32.91 -3.93 -2.19
C GLY A 228 31.51 -4.29 -2.71
N LYS A 229 30.68 -4.99 -1.92
CA LYS A 229 29.28 -5.27 -2.24
C LYS A 229 28.36 -4.44 -1.37
N THR A 230 27.39 -3.78 -2.00
CA THR A 230 26.36 -3.03 -1.29
C THR A 230 25.51 -3.94 -0.42
N VAL A 231 25.40 -3.61 0.86
CA VAL A 231 24.52 -4.29 1.80
C VAL A 231 23.07 -3.91 1.49
N THR A 232 22.22 -4.91 1.27
CA THR A 232 20.80 -4.71 0.90
C THR A 232 19.88 -4.85 2.10
N GLN A 233 18.63 -4.39 2.00
CA GLN A 233 17.67 -4.53 3.10
C GLN A 233 17.47 -5.99 3.57
N PRO A 234 17.36 -7.01 2.69
CA PRO A 234 17.36 -8.41 3.13
C PRO A 234 18.57 -8.77 4.01
N THR A 235 19.77 -8.30 3.64
CA THR A 235 20.99 -8.52 4.43
C THR A 235 20.91 -7.82 5.78
N LEU A 236 20.38 -6.58 5.84
CA LEU A 236 20.15 -5.87 7.11
C LEU A 236 19.15 -6.61 8.00
N ASP A 237 18.11 -7.20 7.41
CA ASP A 237 17.12 -7.99 8.15
C ASP A 237 17.74 -9.29 8.69
N GLU A 238 18.63 -9.93 7.93
CA GLU A 238 19.40 -11.10 8.37
C GLU A 238 20.36 -10.74 9.53
N ILE A 239 21.07 -9.60 9.46
CA ILE A 239 21.93 -9.12 10.54
C ILE A 239 21.10 -8.85 11.80
N ARG A 240 19.94 -8.19 11.68
CA ARG A 240 19.05 -7.95 12.82
C ARG A 240 18.53 -9.25 13.45
N ALA A 241 18.19 -10.23 12.62
CA ALA A 241 17.76 -11.54 13.09
C ALA A 241 18.89 -12.24 13.87
N GLN A 242 20.13 -12.17 13.36
CA GLN A 242 21.29 -12.72 14.04
C GLN A 242 21.57 -12.01 15.38
N LEU A 243 21.56 -10.67 15.43
CA LEU A 243 21.76 -9.93 16.69
C LEU A 243 20.71 -10.30 17.74
N THR A 244 19.46 -10.45 17.32
CA THR A 244 18.36 -10.89 18.20
C THR A 244 18.61 -12.30 18.73
N LYS A 245 19.10 -13.22 17.89
CA LYS A 245 19.46 -14.59 18.27
C LYS A 245 20.62 -14.64 19.26
N LEU A 246 21.58 -13.72 19.15
CA LEU A 246 22.70 -13.59 20.09
C LEU A 246 22.30 -12.91 21.42
N GLY A 247 21.10 -12.35 21.51
CA GLY A 247 20.55 -11.74 22.73
C GLY A 247 20.65 -10.21 22.79
N TYR A 248 21.03 -9.54 21.69
CA TYR A 248 21.09 -8.08 21.62
C TYR A 248 19.77 -7.49 21.12
N ASN A 249 19.49 -6.25 21.55
CA ASN A 249 18.36 -5.49 21.03
C ASN A 249 18.69 -4.89 19.65
N ALA A 250 18.44 -5.66 18.58
CA ALA A 250 18.69 -5.24 17.20
C ALA A 250 17.90 -3.99 16.76
N SER A 251 16.86 -3.58 17.50
CA SER A 251 16.08 -2.37 17.20
C SER A 251 16.76 -1.08 17.67
N ALA A 252 17.80 -1.19 18.51
CA ALA A 252 18.58 -0.04 18.99
C ALA A 252 19.68 0.40 18.00
N TRP A 253 19.93 -0.41 16.97
CA TRP A 253 21.03 -0.23 16.02
C TRP A 253 20.50 0.42 14.74
N SER A 254 21.18 1.49 14.29
CA SER A 254 20.89 2.12 13.01
C SER A 254 21.33 1.21 11.85
N PRO A 255 20.78 1.38 10.63
CA PRO A 255 21.26 0.65 9.46
C PRO A 255 22.77 0.76 9.24
N GLN A 256 23.39 1.90 9.57
CA GLN A 256 24.83 2.07 9.42
C GLN A 256 25.60 1.27 10.47
N ASP A 257 25.16 1.26 11.72
CA ASP A 257 25.78 0.44 12.78
C ASP A 257 25.75 -1.04 12.41
N LEU A 258 24.67 -1.49 11.76
CA LEU A 258 24.55 -2.87 11.27
C LEU A 258 25.53 -3.17 10.13
N ILE A 259 25.76 -2.21 9.24
CA ILE A 259 26.71 -2.36 8.12
C ILE A 259 28.14 -2.33 8.64
N ASP A 260 28.46 -1.41 9.55
CA ASP A 260 29.78 -1.29 10.15
C ASP A 260 30.10 -2.53 10.99
N LEU A 261 29.15 -3.05 11.76
CA LEU A 261 29.27 -4.33 12.45
C LEU A 261 29.54 -5.48 11.48
N PHE A 262 28.80 -5.52 10.37
CA PHE A 262 28.99 -6.58 9.38
C PHE A 262 30.33 -6.45 8.64
N ARG A 263 30.85 -5.23 8.48
CA ARG A 263 32.19 -4.98 7.95
C ARG A 263 33.26 -5.49 8.92
N HIS A 264 33.16 -5.13 10.20
CA HIS A 264 34.03 -5.61 11.27
C HIS A 264 34.04 -7.14 11.36
N ALA A 265 32.86 -7.77 11.38
CA ALA A 265 32.75 -9.23 11.38
C ALA A 265 33.37 -9.87 10.13
N SER A 266 33.24 -9.24 8.96
CA SER A 266 33.87 -9.70 7.73
C SER A 266 35.40 -9.62 7.74
N GLU A 267 35.97 -8.62 8.42
CA GLU A 267 37.41 -8.51 8.68
C GLU A 267 37.93 -9.67 9.55
N ASN A 268 37.07 -10.19 10.45
CA ASN A 268 37.34 -11.38 11.27
C ASN A 268 37.05 -12.71 10.53
N GLY A 269 36.67 -12.68 9.25
CA GLY A 269 36.38 -13.86 8.44
C GLY A 269 34.91 -14.30 8.42
N HIS A 270 34.02 -13.59 9.12
CA HIS A 270 32.57 -13.85 9.13
C HIS A 270 31.87 -13.10 7.99
N THR A 271 31.95 -13.68 6.79
CA THR A 271 31.51 -13.03 5.54
C THR A 271 29.99 -13.10 5.24
N LYS A 272 29.19 -13.70 6.13
CA LYS A 272 27.72 -13.79 6.01
C LYS A 272 27.02 -13.34 7.30
N PRO A 273 25.82 -12.75 7.23
CA PRO A 273 25.09 -12.26 8.40
C PRO A 273 24.92 -13.30 9.52
N GLU A 274 24.63 -14.55 9.16
CA GLU A 274 24.44 -15.64 10.13
C GLU A 274 25.73 -16.07 10.86
N GLN A 275 26.90 -15.63 10.37
CA GLN A 275 28.20 -15.94 10.96
C GLN A 275 28.64 -14.93 12.01
N ILE A 276 27.96 -13.79 12.15
CA ILE A 276 28.26 -12.80 13.19
C ILE A 276 28.14 -13.48 14.57
N THR A 277 29.16 -13.31 15.39
CA THR A 277 29.30 -13.89 16.73
C THR A 277 29.09 -12.84 17.83
N LYS A 278 29.05 -13.27 19.10
CA LYS A 278 29.00 -12.31 20.22
C LYS A 278 30.29 -11.51 20.30
N GLU A 279 31.41 -12.18 20.04
CA GLU A 279 32.74 -11.60 20.05
C GLU A 279 32.86 -10.47 19.02
N ASP A 280 32.25 -10.58 17.83
CA ASP A 280 32.20 -9.49 16.86
C ASP A 280 31.40 -8.29 17.37
N VAL A 281 30.30 -8.52 18.09
CA VAL A 281 29.42 -7.46 18.62
C VAL A 281 30.05 -6.77 19.83
N ASP A 282 30.72 -7.53 20.69
CA ASP A 282 31.37 -7.00 21.90
C ASP A 282 32.69 -6.28 21.59
N SER A 283 33.31 -6.56 20.44
CA SER A 283 34.54 -5.91 19.96
C SER A 283 34.30 -4.79 18.93
N PHE A 284 33.03 -4.55 18.58
CA PHE A 284 32.57 -3.45 17.72
C PHE A 284 32.25 -2.20 18.55
#